data_AF-A0AAV4ZYN9-F1
#
_entry.id   AF-A0AAV4ZYN9-F1
#
_cell.length_a   1.000
_cell.length_b   1.000
_cell.length_c   1.000
_cell.angle_alpha   90.00
_cell.angle_beta   90.00
_cell.angle_gamma   90.00
#
_symmetry.space_group_name_H-M   'P 1'
#
loop_
_entity.id
_entity.type
_entity.pdbx_description
1 polymer ?
#
loop_
_entity_poly.entity_id
_entity_poly.type
_entity_poly.pdbx_seq_one_letter_code
_entity_poly.pdbx_strand_id
1 'polypeptide(L)' 'MIGIFHFQDPDIWPAGDAAAVGTLRRLSGREDHVAVAAAFSPYRSILARYMWISRDADKEAVT' A
#
# COMPACT_ATOMS: atom_id res chain seq x y z
N MET A 1 -1.82 -11.01 -1.14
CA MET A 1 -3.29 -10.86 -1.10
C MET A 1 -3.94 -11.75 -0.05
N ILE A 2 -3.79 -13.09 -0.11
CA ILE A 2 -4.46 -14.01 0.84
C ILE A 2 -4.19 -13.72 2.32
N GLY A 3 -2.93 -13.36 2.67
CA GLY A 3 -2.57 -12.99 4.04
C GLY A 3 -3.34 -11.78 4.58
N ILE A 4 -3.53 -10.75 3.75
CA ILE A 4 -4.22 -9.50 4.14
C ILE A 4 -5.73 -9.72 4.27
N PHE A 5 -6.35 -10.47 3.35
CA PHE A 5 -7.82 -10.55 3.26
C PHE A 5 -8.44 -11.80 3.89
N HIS A 6 -7.80 -12.96 3.73
CA HIS A 6 -8.33 -14.21 4.27
C HIS A 6 -7.85 -14.43 5.71
N PHE A 7 -6.54 -14.30 5.92
CA PHE A 7 -5.94 -14.50 7.24
C PHE A 7 -5.95 -13.25 8.12
N GLN A 8 -6.31 -12.09 7.56
CA GLN A 8 -6.38 -10.81 8.27
C GLN A 8 -5.09 -10.46 9.02
N ASP A 9 -3.95 -10.90 8.50
CA ASP A 9 -2.65 -10.58 9.07
C ASP A 9 -2.45 -9.06 9.02
N PRO A 10 -2.25 -8.37 10.16
CA PRO A 10 -2.16 -6.93 10.20
C PRO A 10 -0.87 -6.38 9.58
N ASP A 11 0.17 -7.21 9.41
CA ASP A 11 1.53 -6.73 9.14
C ASP A 11 2.15 -7.24 7.84
N ILE A 12 1.36 -7.25 6.75
CA ILE A 12 1.83 -7.65 5.42
C ILE A 12 1.93 -6.42 4.50
N TRP A 13 3.12 -6.22 3.93
CA TRP A 13 3.32 -5.31 2.80
C TRP A 13 3.36 -6.09 1.46
N PRO A 14 2.48 -5.81 0.49
CA PRO A 14 2.45 -6.50 -0.79
C PRO A 14 3.48 -5.93 -1.77
N ALA A 15 4.76 -6.22 -1.57
CA ALA A 15 5.87 -5.63 -2.34
C ALA A 15 5.80 -5.83 -3.87
N GLY A 16 5.09 -6.84 -4.37
CA GLY A 16 4.87 -7.09 -5.80
C GLY A 16 3.62 -6.42 -6.40
N ASP A 17 2.82 -5.72 -5.60
CA ASP A 17 1.58 -5.09 -6.07
C ASP A 17 1.87 -3.71 -6.66
N ALA A 18 1.80 -3.60 -7.99
CA ALA A 18 2.14 -2.38 -8.71
C ALA A 18 1.25 -1.18 -8.31
N ALA A 19 0.00 -1.43 -7.90
CA ALA A 19 -0.93 -0.38 -7.49
C ALA A 19 -0.51 0.21 -6.14
N ALA A 20 -0.32 -0.63 -5.11
CA ALA A 20 0.08 -0.19 -3.78
C ALA A 20 1.48 0.44 -3.80
N VAL A 21 2.44 -0.20 -4.49
CA VAL A 21 3.81 0.30 -4.61
C VAL A 21 3.85 1.62 -5.37
N GLY A 22 3.15 1.71 -6.50
CA GLY A 22 3.10 2.94 -7.31
C GLY A 22 2.53 4.12 -6.52
N THR A 23 1.42 3.92 -5.81
CA THR A 23 0.84 4.97 -4.95
C THR A 23 1.80 5.37 -3.83
N LEU A 24 2.42 4.40 -3.13
CA LEU A 24 3.34 4.71 -2.03
C LEU A 24 4.56 5.49 -2.51
N ARG A 25 5.15 5.10 -3.65
CA ARG A 25 6.26 5.84 -4.27
C ARG A 25 5.86 7.27 -4.63
N ARG A 26 4.68 7.44 -5.25
CA ARG A 26 4.16 8.77 -5.61
C ARG A 26 3.97 9.66 -4.38
N LEU A 27 3.37 9.12 -3.31
CA LEU A 27 3.08 9.89 -2.10
C LEU A 27 4.31 10.17 -1.24
N SER A 28 5.24 9.22 -1.15
CA SER A 28 6.45 9.36 -0.33
C SER A 28 7.59 10.07 -1.06
N GLY A 29 7.56 10.12 -2.40
CA GLY A 29 8.68 10.59 -3.22
C GLY A 29 9.92 9.70 -3.13
N ARG A 30 9.79 8.45 -2.66
CA ARG A 30 10.90 7.51 -2.43
C ARG A 30 10.74 6.26 -3.27
N GLU A 31 11.84 5.80 -3.88
CA GLU A 31 11.88 4.55 -4.64
C GLU A 31 11.85 3.30 -3.75
N ASP A 32 12.51 3.36 -2.58
CA ASP A 32 12.56 2.28 -1.61
C ASP A 32 11.27 2.23 -0.77
N HIS A 33 10.23 1.70 -1.40
CA HIS A 33 8.93 1.50 -0.78
C HIS A 33 8.95 0.48 0.36
N VAL A 34 9.92 -0.45 0.40
CA VAL A 34 10.00 -1.46 1.46
C VAL A 34 10.45 -0.81 2.77
N ALA A 35 11.47 0.05 2.71
CA ALA A 35 11.91 0.81 3.87
C ALA A 35 10.81 1.76 4.37
N VAL A 36 10.08 2.41 3.45
CA VAL A 36 8.95 3.27 3.82
C VAL A 36 7.84 2.44 4.49
N ALA A 37 7.44 1.31 3.91
CA ALA A 37 6.42 0.44 4.48
C ALA A 37 6.83 -0.16 5.83
N ALA A 38 8.12 -0.43 6.06
CA ALA A 38 8.61 -0.95 7.33
C ALA A 38 8.31 -0.03 8.52
N ALA A 39 8.27 1.29 8.31
CA ALA A 39 7.92 2.27 9.34
C ALA A 39 6.45 2.17 9.81
N PHE A 40 5.60 1.45 9.06
CA PHE A 40 4.19 1.23 9.40
C PHE A 40 3.95 -0.12 10.09
N SER A 41 4.99 -0.91 10.39
CA SER A 41 4.84 -2.09 11.24
C SER A 41 4.35 -1.67 12.64
N PRO A 42 3.39 -2.38 13.25
CA PRO A 42 2.86 -3.70 12.88
C PRO A 42 1.57 -3.67 12.03
N TYR A 43 1.30 -2.59 11.29
CA TYR A 43 0.04 -2.36 10.57
C TYR A 43 0.22 -2.18 9.05
N ARG A 44 1.20 -2.85 8.46
CA ARG A 44 1.51 -2.73 7.02
C ARG A 44 0.34 -3.11 6.10
N SER A 45 -0.56 -3.99 6.54
CA SER A 45 -1.77 -4.34 5.80
C SER A 45 -2.77 -3.19 5.72
N ILE A 46 -2.84 -2.33 6.75
CA ILE A 46 -3.66 -1.12 6.74
C ILE A 46 -3.08 -0.12 5.73
N LEU A 47 -1.76 0.11 5.76
CA LEU A 47 -1.08 0.94 4.77
C LEU A 47 -1.41 0.50 3.34
N ALA A 48 -1.30 -0.80 3.03
CA ALA A 48 -1.60 -1.34 1.71
C ALA A 48 -3.03 -1.00 1.26
N ARG A 49 -4.02 -1.14 2.16
CA ARG A 49 -5.43 -0.81 1.86
C ARG A 49 -5.60 0.67 1.54
N TYR A 50 -4.95 1.56 2.29
CA TYR A 50 -4.99 2.99 1.99
C TYR A 50 -4.32 3.33 0.65
N MET A 51 -3.26 2.64 0.25
CA MET A 51 -2.65 2.86 -1.06
C MET A 51 -3.58 2.52 -2.22
N TRP A 52 -4.42 1.49 -2.08
CA TRP A 52 -5.46 1.18 -3.08
C TRP A 52 -6.59 2.21 -3.07
N ILE A 53 -7.10 2.56 -1.89
CA ILE A 53 -8.17 3.56 -1.75
C ILE A 53 -7.73 4.91 -2.35
N SER A 54 -6.52 5.38 -2.04
CA SER A 54 -6.01 6.62 -2.60
C SER A 54 -5.87 6.55 -4.12
N ARG A 55 -5.39 5.43 -4.67
CA ARG A 55 -5.29 5.24 -6.12
C ARG A 55 -6.64 5.36 -6.82
N ASP A 56 -7.67 4.75 -6.24
CA ASP A 56 -9.00 4.75 -6.86
C ASP A 56 -9.63 6.14 -6.76
N ALA A 57 -9.48 6.84 -5.63
CA ALA A 57 -9.89 8.24 -5.49
C ALA A 57 -9.20 9.17 -6.50
N ASP A 58 -7.90 8.95 -6.79
CA ASP A 58 -7.19 9.73 -7.80
C ASP A 58 -7.75 9.53 -9.22
N LYS A 59 -8.21 8.31 -9.55
CA LYS A 59 -8.82 8.04 -10.86
C LYS A 59 -10.15 8.77 -11.00
N GLU A 60 -10.94 8.78 -9.92
CA GLU A 60 -12.24 9.47 -9.88
C GLU A 60 -12.07 11.00 -9.99
N ALA A 61 -11.01 11.57 -9.43
CA ALA A 61 -10.75 13.01 -9.49
C ALA A 61 -10.33 13.53 -10.89
N VAL A 62 -9.92 12.65 -11.80
CA VAL A 62 -9.41 13.01 -13.15
C VAL A 62 -10.47 12.81 -14.24
N THR A 63 -11.63 12.22 -13.90
CA THR A 63 -12.74 11.92 -14.83
C THR A 63 -13.84 12.98 -14.70
#